data_AF-A0A7T5CKY4-F1
#
_entry.id   AF-A0A7T5CKY4-F1
#
_cell.length_a   1.000
_cell.length_b   1.000
_cell.length_c   1.000
_cell.angle_alpha   90.00
_cell.angle_beta   90.00
_cell.angle_gamma   90.00
#
_symmetry.space_group_name_H-M   'P 1'
#
loop_
_entity.id
_entity.type
_entity.pdbx_description
1 polymer ?
#
loop_
_entity_poly.entity_id
_entity_poly.type
_entity_poly.pdbx_seq_one_letter_code
_entity_poly.pdbx_strand_id
1 'polypeptide(L)'
;MKEYLHKWFLALNDLSFKAKVMVLLIAGVVVTLIVGTWTWPGEPEQKQAVNYEQNISSWVQDLLAINPNGSGISRRDAEGQRWVYGVDVGFLLQYAALSENKELYSSIRGLVTQHLIVSADKVSGYTNGTDNKLDLDRKLINADFVAWRYPTKRTIDKNKEKWASWEKLNQAGEPIDATGTTEALRIAEGLWIGAKVFESDEDKALSLRILRGYAAHGYVDQGVWMIRNYINLQTGAGATNSYSIDYDADFVGMVAAQTGDEQLRDVAEKTRQLMLKLKSEAGLIHSMIQPEIKTLMSPLPGAIYSPNRVEQVNNVVSVAERCAMMNREVAEGVYKFCINDLGQLNKYYDAGNGDRVGRYAVGIGTYAPLLRLSIRMNDRAGYEKVLPLLLWQVRDMTDCIAVERKGGRKEGKDVVSVYEMGEALLSLRLAQLYYDYKGPRLMLPGYVDREAKTNQVLDANKVKEESKKDRKKEGDTTEGEEKLPMIMPVQIEPPNNSS
;
A
#
# COMPACT_ATOMS: atom_id res chain seq x y z
N MET A 1 4.22 -44.39 -20.32
CA MET A 1 5.54 -43.71 -20.11
C MET A 1 6.72 -44.66 -20.30
N LYS A 2 6.79 -45.82 -19.60
CA LYS A 2 7.89 -46.81 -19.76
C LYS A 2 8.12 -47.29 -21.21
N GLU A 3 7.05 -47.59 -21.95
CA GLU A 3 7.14 -48.10 -23.32
C GLU A 3 7.63 -47.04 -24.32
N TYR A 4 7.25 -45.78 -24.11
CA TYR A 4 7.72 -44.63 -24.90
C TYR A 4 9.22 -44.36 -24.67
N LEU A 5 9.67 -44.42 -23.42
CA LEU A 5 11.08 -44.27 -23.07
C LEU A 5 11.93 -45.40 -23.66
N HIS A 6 11.41 -46.63 -23.68
CA HIS A 6 12.10 -47.78 -24.26
C HIS A 6 12.29 -47.64 -25.78
N LYS A 7 11.24 -47.25 -26.52
CA LYS A 7 11.34 -46.98 -27.97
C LYS A 7 12.31 -45.84 -28.29
N TRP A 8 12.31 -44.79 -27.47
CA TRP A 8 13.27 -43.69 -27.60
C TRP A 8 14.71 -44.14 -27.39
N PHE A 9 14.94 -45.00 -26.39
CA PHE A 9 16.27 -45.52 -26.09
C PHE A 9 16.82 -46.41 -27.22
N LEU A 10 15.96 -47.23 -27.83
CA LEU A 10 16.33 -48.05 -28.99
C LEU A 10 16.67 -47.17 -30.21
N ALA A 11 15.84 -46.17 -30.52
CA ALA A 11 16.09 -45.22 -31.61
C ALA A 11 17.39 -44.41 -31.41
N LEU A 12 17.71 -44.06 -30.15
CA LEU A 12 18.98 -43.43 -29.80
C LEU A 12 20.17 -44.35 -30.07
N ASN A 13 20.01 -45.66 -29.92
CA ASN A 13 21.11 -46.61 -30.07
C ASN A 13 21.53 -46.82 -31.54
N ASP A 14 20.60 -46.61 -32.47
CA ASP A 14 20.84 -46.71 -33.92
C ASP A 14 21.52 -45.46 -34.51
N LEU A 15 21.66 -44.39 -33.73
CA LEU A 15 22.35 -43.18 -34.16
C LEU A 15 23.88 -43.36 -34.18
N SER A 16 24.53 -42.68 -35.12
CA SER A 16 26.00 -42.56 -35.11
C SER A 16 26.48 -41.92 -33.80
N PHE A 17 27.73 -42.20 -33.39
CA PHE A 17 28.30 -41.65 -32.16
C PHE A 17 28.21 -40.12 -32.10
N LYS A 18 28.47 -39.42 -33.21
CA LYS A 18 28.35 -37.96 -33.30
C LYS A 18 26.90 -37.49 -33.07
N ALA A 19 25.92 -38.20 -33.62
CA ALA A 19 24.51 -37.90 -33.42
C ALA A 19 24.05 -38.18 -31.97
N LYS A 20 24.54 -39.26 -31.34
CA LYS A 20 24.30 -39.55 -29.90
C LYS A 20 24.81 -38.42 -29.01
N VAL A 21 26.04 -37.95 -29.25
CA VAL A 21 26.62 -36.82 -28.51
C VAL A 21 25.80 -35.55 -28.70
N MET A 22 25.36 -35.26 -29.93
CA MET A 22 24.54 -34.08 -30.21
C MET A 22 23.17 -34.13 -29.52
N VAL A 23 22.50 -35.30 -29.55
CA VAL A 23 21.21 -35.50 -28.86
C VAL A 23 21.37 -35.38 -27.35
N LEU A 24 22.45 -35.92 -26.76
CA LEU A 24 22.74 -35.77 -25.33
C LEU A 24 23.03 -34.31 -24.93
N LEU A 25 23.72 -33.54 -25.78
CA LEU A 25 23.92 -32.11 -25.55
C LEU A 25 22.62 -31.33 -25.60
N ILE A 26 21.77 -31.60 -26.60
CA ILE A 26 20.45 -30.97 -26.71
C ILE A 26 19.57 -31.36 -25.52
N ALA A 27 19.53 -32.64 -25.16
CA ALA A 27 18.79 -33.12 -24.00
C ALA A 27 19.34 -32.51 -22.70
N GLY A 28 20.67 -32.37 -22.56
CA GLY A 28 21.30 -31.70 -21.44
C GLY A 28 20.90 -30.23 -21.34
N VAL A 29 20.87 -29.50 -22.46
CA VAL A 29 20.40 -28.10 -22.52
C VAL A 29 18.91 -28.02 -22.19
N VAL A 30 18.06 -28.87 -22.78
CA VAL A 30 16.62 -28.90 -22.51
C VAL A 30 16.33 -29.27 -21.06
N VAL A 31 17.01 -30.27 -20.49
CA VAL A 31 16.90 -30.62 -19.07
C VAL A 31 17.42 -29.48 -18.21
N THR A 32 18.51 -28.80 -18.56
CA THR A 32 19.01 -27.64 -17.80
C THR A 32 18.03 -26.47 -17.86
N LEU A 33 17.36 -26.25 -19.00
CA LEU A 33 16.31 -25.24 -19.15
C LEU A 33 15.04 -25.61 -18.38
N ILE A 34 14.61 -26.87 -18.43
CA ILE A 34 13.45 -27.38 -17.68
C ILE A 34 13.75 -27.39 -16.16
N VAL A 35 14.91 -27.88 -15.75
CA VAL A 35 15.35 -27.92 -14.35
C VAL A 35 15.65 -26.51 -13.85
N GLY A 36 16.21 -25.61 -14.67
CA GLY A 36 16.40 -24.21 -14.32
C GLY A 36 15.06 -23.49 -14.13
N THR A 37 14.05 -23.81 -14.94
CA THR A 37 12.68 -23.28 -14.75
C THR A 37 11.92 -23.97 -13.61
N TRP A 38 12.30 -25.19 -13.22
CA TRP A 38 11.66 -25.94 -12.13
C TRP A 38 12.32 -25.74 -10.76
N THR A 39 13.62 -25.46 -10.70
CA THR A 39 14.33 -25.37 -9.41
C THR A 39 14.09 -24.04 -8.71
N TRP A 40 13.68 -22.98 -9.43
CA TRP A 40 13.41 -21.66 -8.87
C TRP A 40 12.04 -21.11 -9.33
N PRO A 41 10.92 -21.69 -8.83
CA PRO A 41 9.59 -21.12 -9.03
C PRO A 41 9.61 -19.64 -8.60
N GLY A 42 9.16 -18.74 -9.47
CA GLY A 42 9.11 -17.30 -9.19
C GLY A 42 10.21 -16.45 -9.84
N GLU A 43 11.34 -17.01 -10.31
CA GLU A 43 12.38 -16.20 -10.95
C GLU A 43 11.94 -15.56 -12.29
N PRO A 44 11.22 -16.27 -13.20
CA PRO A 44 10.65 -15.66 -14.39
C PRO A 44 9.66 -14.54 -14.05
N GLU A 45 8.81 -14.75 -13.04
CA GLU A 45 7.84 -13.79 -12.55
C GLU A 45 8.53 -12.55 -11.95
N GLN A 46 9.61 -12.73 -11.18
CA GLN A 46 10.39 -11.59 -10.66
C GLN A 46 11.01 -10.77 -11.80
N LYS A 47 11.59 -11.42 -12.81
CA LYS A 47 12.15 -10.70 -13.96
C LYS A 47 11.07 -9.91 -14.71
N GLN A 48 9.87 -10.48 -14.86
CA GLN A 48 8.72 -9.78 -15.42
C GLN A 48 8.28 -8.60 -14.53
N ALA A 49 8.20 -8.81 -13.22
CA ALA A 49 7.86 -7.77 -12.24
C ALA A 49 8.78 -6.56 -12.36
N VAL A 50 10.11 -6.78 -12.41
CA VAL A 50 11.11 -5.72 -12.57
C VAL A 50 10.94 -4.98 -13.90
N ASN A 51 10.74 -5.70 -15.00
CA ASN A 51 10.54 -5.08 -16.31
C ASN A 51 9.26 -4.22 -16.35
N TYR A 52 8.17 -4.73 -15.79
CA TYR A 52 6.92 -3.96 -15.71
C TYR A 52 7.05 -2.76 -14.78
N GLU A 53 7.70 -2.92 -13.63
CA GLU A 53 7.99 -1.82 -12.71
C GLU A 53 8.75 -0.69 -13.43
N GLN A 54 9.84 -1.02 -14.12
CA GLN A 54 10.66 -0.05 -14.87
C GLN A 54 9.86 0.66 -15.97
N ASN A 55 9.03 -0.07 -16.71
CA ASN A 55 8.21 0.51 -17.78
C ASN A 55 7.17 1.50 -17.24
N ILE A 56 6.48 1.14 -16.15
CA ILE A 56 5.45 2.00 -15.55
C ILE A 56 6.11 3.21 -14.87
N SER A 57 7.20 3.01 -14.13
CA SER A 57 7.86 4.08 -13.39
C SER A 57 8.50 5.11 -14.33
N SER A 58 9.13 4.66 -15.41
CA SER A 58 9.62 5.53 -16.48
C SER A 58 8.47 6.34 -17.11
N TRP A 59 7.29 5.75 -17.30
CA TRP A 59 6.15 6.48 -17.83
C TRP A 59 5.63 7.55 -16.87
N VAL A 60 5.55 7.24 -15.57
CA VAL A 60 5.18 8.23 -14.54
C VAL A 60 6.18 9.39 -14.52
N GLN A 61 7.48 9.10 -14.62
CA GLN A 61 8.53 10.12 -14.73
C GLN A 61 8.32 11.00 -15.97
N ASP A 62 8.07 10.42 -17.15
CA ASP A 62 7.79 11.18 -18.37
C ASP A 62 6.57 12.12 -18.20
N LEU A 63 5.50 11.62 -17.59
CA LEU A 63 4.27 12.39 -17.35
C LEU A 63 4.53 13.60 -16.43
N LEU A 64 5.33 13.41 -15.37
CA LEU A 64 5.70 14.46 -14.42
C LEU A 64 6.71 15.45 -15.02
N ALA A 65 7.64 14.99 -15.85
CA ALA A 65 8.58 15.86 -16.55
C ALA A 65 7.86 16.81 -17.53
N ILE A 66 6.86 16.30 -18.26
CA ILE A 66 6.05 17.11 -19.18
C ILE A 66 5.10 18.05 -18.41
N ASN A 67 4.52 17.58 -17.30
CA ASN A 67 3.55 18.32 -16.51
C ASN A 67 3.89 18.30 -15.02
N PRO A 68 4.83 19.15 -14.56
CA PRO A 68 5.29 19.14 -13.16
C PRO A 68 4.18 19.40 -12.13
N ASN A 69 3.10 20.08 -12.53
CA ASN A 69 1.92 20.34 -11.68
C ASN A 69 0.96 19.14 -11.57
N GLY A 70 1.34 17.97 -12.07
CA GLY A 70 0.53 16.75 -12.00
C GLY A 70 -0.54 16.61 -13.07
N SER A 71 -0.66 17.52 -14.04
CA SER A 71 -1.72 17.42 -15.07
C SER A 71 -1.63 16.11 -15.88
N GLY A 72 -0.41 15.57 -16.06
CA GLY A 72 -0.16 14.29 -16.72
C GLY A 72 -0.68 13.08 -15.94
N ILE A 73 -0.81 13.20 -14.62
CA ILE A 73 -1.32 12.16 -13.72
C ILE A 73 -2.72 12.51 -13.17
N SER A 74 -3.48 13.33 -13.91
CA SER A 74 -4.85 13.69 -13.55
C SER A 74 -5.88 12.70 -14.11
N ARG A 75 -6.97 12.48 -13.36
CA ARG A 75 -8.14 11.70 -13.78
C ARG A 75 -9.29 12.63 -14.15
N ARG A 76 -10.20 12.13 -15.00
CA ARG A 76 -11.46 12.82 -15.30
C ARG A 76 -12.54 12.38 -14.31
N ASP A 77 -13.29 13.32 -13.77
CA ASP A 77 -14.55 13.01 -13.09
C ASP A 77 -15.71 12.84 -14.08
N ALA A 78 -16.92 12.62 -13.56
CA ALA A 78 -18.13 12.46 -14.37
C ALA A 78 -18.49 13.71 -15.20
N GLU A 79 -18.03 14.89 -14.79
CA GLU A 79 -18.20 16.15 -15.52
C GLU A 79 -17.07 16.39 -16.54
N GLY A 80 -16.13 15.44 -16.66
CA GLY A 80 -14.98 15.52 -17.56
C GLY A 80 -13.88 16.48 -17.08
N GLN A 81 -13.98 16.99 -15.85
CA GLN A 81 -13.00 17.85 -15.20
C GLN A 81 -11.78 17.04 -14.77
N ARG A 82 -10.58 17.63 -14.88
CA ARG A 82 -9.34 16.95 -14.53
C ARG A 82 -8.88 17.29 -13.12
N TRP A 83 -8.67 16.24 -12.33
CA TRP A 83 -8.28 16.30 -10.93
C TRP A 83 -7.08 15.39 -10.68
N VAL A 84 -6.16 15.85 -9.83
CA VAL A 84 -5.10 15.02 -9.26
C VAL A 84 -5.55 14.64 -7.86
N TYR A 85 -5.60 13.35 -7.57
CA TYR A 85 -6.11 12.81 -6.31
C TYR A 85 -4.97 12.49 -5.36
N GLY A 86 -5.14 12.82 -4.07
CA GLY A 86 -4.10 12.60 -3.06
C GLY A 86 -3.73 11.13 -2.89
N VAL A 87 -4.69 10.20 -3.08
CA VAL A 87 -4.49 8.77 -2.87
C VAL A 87 -3.59 8.19 -3.95
N ASP A 88 -3.81 8.61 -5.20
CA ASP A 88 -3.01 8.22 -6.36
C ASP A 88 -1.55 8.67 -6.18
N VAL A 89 -1.38 9.95 -5.79
CA VAL A 89 -0.07 10.56 -5.54
C VAL A 89 0.62 9.92 -4.33
N GLY A 90 -0.13 9.58 -3.29
CA GLY A 90 0.37 8.91 -2.09
C GLY A 90 0.99 7.54 -2.39
N PHE A 91 0.33 6.72 -3.21
CA PHE A 91 0.92 5.44 -3.65
C PHE A 91 2.20 5.63 -4.46
N LEU A 92 2.23 6.60 -5.38
CA LEU A 92 3.44 6.92 -6.14
C LEU A 92 4.58 7.42 -5.24
N LEU A 93 4.27 8.22 -4.21
CA LEU A 93 5.25 8.72 -3.25
C LEU A 93 5.86 7.58 -2.42
N GLN A 94 5.04 6.65 -1.94
CA GLN A 94 5.50 5.45 -1.24
C GLN A 94 6.42 4.60 -2.12
N TYR A 95 6.00 4.36 -3.37
CA TYR A 95 6.83 3.64 -4.34
C TYR A 95 8.17 4.33 -4.59
N ALA A 96 8.16 5.64 -4.83
CA ALA A 96 9.38 6.41 -5.13
C ALA A 96 10.38 6.37 -3.97
N ALA A 97 9.89 6.40 -2.72
CA ALA A 97 10.72 6.23 -1.54
C ALA A 97 11.29 4.81 -1.43
N LEU A 98 10.47 3.77 -1.59
CA LEU A 98 10.89 2.35 -1.47
C LEU A 98 11.81 1.88 -2.62
N SER A 99 11.69 2.49 -3.79
CA SER A 99 12.59 2.27 -4.91
C SER A 99 13.89 3.07 -4.80
N GLU A 100 14.03 3.89 -3.75
CA GLU A 100 15.15 4.83 -3.54
C GLU A 100 15.35 5.79 -4.71
N ASN A 101 14.30 6.05 -5.49
CA ASN A 101 14.33 6.94 -6.65
C ASN A 101 14.13 8.39 -6.21
N LYS A 102 15.24 9.03 -5.79
CA LYS A 102 15.25 10.40 -5.25
C LYS A 102 14.65 11.44 -6.20
N GLU A 103 14.86 11.31 -7.51
CA GLU A 103 14.33 12.25 -8.51
C GLU A 103 12.81 12.18 -8.61
N LEU A 104 12.27 10.95 -8.75
CA LEU A 104 10.82 10.73 -8.78
C LEU A 104 10.19 11.14 -7.44
N TYR A 105 10.82 10.78 -6.32
CA TYR A 105 10.34 11.14 -4.99
C TYR A 105 10.28 12.67 -4.82
N SER A 106 11.34 13.38 -5.18
CA SER A 106 11.39 14.85 -5.06
C SER A 106 10.33 15.53 -5.92
N SER A 107 10.08 15.01 -7.13
CA SER A 107 9.04 15.52 -8.04
C SER A 107 7.65 15.36 -7.45
N ILE A 108 7.34 14.17 -6.93
CA ILE A 108 6.04 13.86 -6.32
C ILE A 108 5.87 14.64 -5.00
N ARG A 109 6.91 14.70 -4.16
CA ARG A 109 6.92 15.48 -2.91
C ARG A 109 6.67 16.97 -3.19
N GLY A 110 7.30 17.53 -4.23
CA GLY A 110 7.04 18.91 -4.67
C GLY A 110 5.58 19.13 -4.99
N LEU A 111 4.98 18.22 -5.76
CA LEU A 111 3.56 18.25 -6.08
C LEU A 111 2.68 18.19 -4.81
N VAL A 112 2.96 17.25 -3.89
CA VAL A 112 2.23 17.12 -2.62
C VAL A 112 2.28 18.42 -1.81
N THR A 113 3.49 18.91 -1.53
CA THR A 113 3.70 20.08 -0.66
C THR A 113 3.09 21.36 -1.22
N GLN A 114 3.11 21.53 -2.55
CA GLN A 114 2.59 22.71 -3.21
C GLN A 114 1.05 22.67 -3.35
N HIS A 115 0.51 21.52 -3.72
CA HIS A 115 -0.86 21.41 -4.20
C HIS A 115 -1.83 20.70 -3.25
N LEU A 116 -1.36 19.73 -2.47
CA LEU A 116 -2.23 18.87 -1.65
C LEU A 116 -2.20 19.22 -0.16
N ILE A 117 -1.14 19.83 0.36
CA ILE A 117 -1.07 20.21 1.77
C ILE A 117 -1.82 21.51 2.03
N VAL A 118 -2.68 21.48 3.06
CA VAL A 118 -3.42 22.62 3.58
C VAL A 118 -3.10 22.76 5.07
N SER A 119 -2.44 23.86 5.44
CA SER A 119 -2.09 24.10 6.84
C SER A 119 -3.32 24.36 7.70
N ALA A 120 -3.31 23.89 8.95
CA ALA A 120 -4.49 23.94 9.82
C ALA A 120 -4.99 25.36 10.11
N ASP A 121 -4.10 26.36 10.14
CA ASP A 121 -4.43 27.78 10.32
C ASP A 121 -5.32 28.34 9.20
N LYS A 122 -5.37 27.65 8.04
CA LYS A 122 -6.21 28.01 6.90
C LYS A 122 -7.54 27.27 6.85
N VAL A 123 -7.80 26.31 7.74
CA VAL A 123 -9.04 25.53 7.72
C VAL A 123 -10.10 26.18 8.61
N SER A 124 -11.05 26.88 7.99
CA SER A 124 -12.17 27.53 8.68
C SER A 124 -13.10 26.50 9.35
N GLY A 125 -13.67 26.85 10.51
CA GLY A 125 -14.64 26.01 11.24
C GLY A 125 -14.03 24.98 12.20
N TYR A 126 -12.75 24.63 12.04
CA TYR A 126 -12.09 23.71 12.98
C TYR A 126 -11.81 24.39 14.35
N THR A 127 -11.60 25.71 14.38
CA THR A 127 -11.36 26.49 15.61
C THR A 127 -12.61 26.94 16.37
N ASN A 128 -13.82 26.69 15.84
CA ASN A 128 -15.07 27.31 16.33
C ASN A 128 -16.04 26.36 17.06
N GLY A 129 -15.67 25.09 17.30
CA GLY A 129 -16.60 24.06 17.79
C GLY A 129 -16.42 23.60 19.24
N THR A 130 -15.45 24.11 20.00
CA THR A 130 -15.23 23.72 21.39
C THR A 130 -15.15 24.94 22.29
N ASP A 131 -15.92 24.93 23.39
CA ASP A 131 -16.00 26.02 24.39
C ASP A 131 -14.66 26.37 25.07
N ASN A 132 -13.58 25.61 24.80
CA ASN A 132 -12.21 25.90 25.22
C ASN A 132 -11.27 26.12 24.02
N LYS A 133 -11.39 27.30 23.41
CA LYS A 133 -10.54 27.78 22.30
C LYS A 133 -9.03 27.64 22.59
N LEU A 134 -8.64 27.80 23.86
CA LEU A 134 -7.24 27.71 24.33
C LEU A 134 -6.60 26.31 24.21
N ASP A 135 -7.38 25.23 24.29
CA ASP A 135 -6.85 23.86 24.28
C ASP A 135 -6.80 23.28 22.86
N LEU A 136 -7.67 23.77 21.98
CA LEU A 136 -7.67 23.45 20.55
C LEU A 136 -6.53 24.15 19.81
N ASP A 137 -6.30 25.43 20.12
CA ASP A 137 -5.20 26.22 19.53
C ASP A 137 -3.85 25.53 19.80
N ARG A 138 -3.61 24.99 21.00
CA ARG A 138 -2.35 24.28 21.31
C ARG A 138 -2.18 22.95 20.57
N LYS A 139 -3.26 22.20 20.34
CA LYS A 139 -3.21 20.90 19.65
C LYS A 139 -3.10 21.03 18.13
N LEU A 140 -3.56 22.14 17.57
CA LEU A 140 -3.63 22.34 16.11
C LEU A 140 -2.50 23.16 15.50
N ILE A 141 -1.72 23.89 16.31
CA ILE A 141 -0.55 24.67 15.83
C ILE A 141 0.45 23.80 15.03
N ASN A 142 0.41 22.47 15.17
CA ASN A 142 1.28 21.53 14.46
C ASN A 142 0.51 20.47 13.65
N ALA A 143 -0.64 20.82 13.08
CA ALA A 143 -1.38 19.94 12.19
C ALA A 143 -1.38 20.47 10.75
N ASP A 144 -1.26 19.56 9.79
CA ASP A 144 -1.45 19.82 8.36
C ASP A 144 -2.55 18.88 7.86
N PHE A 145 -3.42 19.36 7.00
CA PHE A 145 -4.43 18.55 6.33
C PHE A 145 -3.99 18.23 4.91
N VAL A 146 -4.55 17.17 4.35
CA VAL A 146 -4.34 16.78 2.96
C VAL A 146 -5.66 16.93 2.22
N ALA A 147 -5.63 17.67 1.11
CA ALA A 147 -6.74 17.75 0.17
C ALA A 147 -7.01 16.38 -0.45
N TRP A 148 -8.28 15.96 -0.56
CA TRP A 148 -8.62 14.70 -1.24
C TRP A 148 -8.23 14.72 -2.73
N ARG A 149 -8.26 15.91 -3.35
CA ARG A 149 -7.82 16.19 -4.73
C ARG A 149 -7.61 17.70 -4.93
N TYR A 150 -6.91 18.06 -5.99
CA TYR A 150 -6.86 19.44 -6.49
C TYR A 150 -7.11 19.49 -8.01
N PRO A 151 -7.64 20.60 -8.53
CA PRO A 151 -7.95 20.71 -9.93
C PRO A 151 -6.72 21.09 -10.76
N THR A 152 -6.58 20.52 -11.96
CA THR A 152 -5.51 20.96 -12.87
C THR A 152 -5.74 22.40 -13.32
N LYS A 153 -4.67 23.09 -13.75
CA LYS A 153 -4.74 24.44 -14.33
C LYS A 153 -5.80 24.57 -15.42
N ARG A 154 -5.92 23.57 -16.30
CA ARG A 154 -6.96 23.55 -17.35
C ARG A 154 -8.37 23.55 -16.76
N THR A 155 -8.59 22.82 -15.67
CA THR A 155 -9.86 22.79 -14.97
C THR A 155 -10.14 24.13 -14.28
N ILE A 156 -9.11 24.76 -13.69
CA ILE A 156 -9.17 26.13 -13.14
C ILE A 156 -9.59 27.13 -14.21
N ASP A 157 -8.91 27.10 -15.35
CA ASP A 157 -9.16 28.06 -16.41
C ASP A 157 -10.57 27.95 -17.01
N LYS A 158 -11.13 26.74 -17.04
CA LYS A 158 -12.50 26.50 -17.51
C LYS A 158 -13.58 26.92 -16.52
N ASN A 159 -13.26 26.98 -15.23
CA ASN A 159 -14.23 27.20 -14.15
C ASN A 159 -13.92 28.47 -13.34
N LYS A 160 -13.24 29.46 -13.94
CA LYS A 160 -12.76 30.66 -13.23
C LYS A 160 -13.86 31.37 -12.44
N GLU A 161 -15.05 31.53 -13.03
CA GLU A 161 -16.18 32.19 -12.38
C GLU A 161 -16.69 31.38 -11.18
N LYS A 162 -16.81 30.05 -11.34
CA LYS A 162 -17.23 29.13 -10.26
C LYS A 162 -16.27 29.18 -9.06
N TRP A 163 -14.98 29.36 -9.30
CA TRP A 163 -13.94 29.31 -8.27
C TRP A 163 -13.47 30.67 -7.78
N ALA A 164 -14.02 31.77 -8.32
CA ALA A 164 -13.69 33.11 -7.86
C ALA A 164 -14.06 33.34 -6.39
N SER A 165 -15.09 32.63 -5.89
CA SER A 165 -15.55 32.71 -4.50
C SER A 165 -14.87 31.72 -3.55
N TRP A 166 -14.05 30.80 -4.06
CA TRP A 166 -13.43 29.76 -3.24
C TRP A 166 -12.17 30.28 -2.56
N GLU A 167 -12.00 29.89 -1.31
CA GLU A 167 -10.76 30.18 -0.60
C GLU A 167 -9.58 29.38 -1.21
N LYS A 168 -8.42 30.03 -1.27
CA LYS A 168 -7.18 29.50 -1.85
C LYS A 168 -6.25 29.02 -0.74
N LEU A 169 -6.42 27.77 -0.35
CA LEU A 169 -5.93 27.27 0.92
C LEU A 169 -4.55 26.63 0.84
N ASN A 170 -4.16 26.07 -0.31
CA ASN A 170 -2.84 25.49 -0.50
C ASN A 170 -1.76 26.55 -0.87
N GLN A 171 -0.50 26.12 -1.03
CA GLN A 171 0.59 27.03 -1.40
C GLN A 171 0.50 27.49 -2.86
N ALA A 172 -0.05 26.65 -3.74
CA ALA A 172 -0.27 26.97 -5.15
C ALA A 172 -1.42 27.97 -5.40
N GLY A 173 -2.19 28.32 -4.36
CA GLY A 173 -3.31 29.25 -4.47
C GLY A 173 -4.50 28.70 -5.25
N GLU A 174 -4.74 27.40 -5.16
CA GLU A 174 -5.79 26.66 -5.87
C GLU A 174 -7.04 26.48 -5.01
N PRO A 175 -8.22 26.37 -5.62
CA PRO A 175 -9.46 26.10 -4.90
C PRO A 175 -9.49 24.62 -4.48
N ILE A 176 -9.59 24.39 -3.16
CA ILE A 176 -9.69 23.06 -2.56
C ILE A 176 -11.07 22.89 -1.93
N ASP A 177 -11.78 21.82 -2.29
CA ASP A 177 -13.12 21.50 -1.81
C ASP A 177 -13.11 20.84 -0.43
N ALA A 178 -12.28 19.81 -0.25
CA ALA A 178 -12.30 19.00 0.95
C ALA A 178 -10.94 18.38 1.29
N THR A 179 -10.75 18.08 2.57
CA THR A 179 -9.68 17.21 3.03
C THR A 179 -9.99 15.74 2.70
N GLY A 180 -8.99 14.86 2.74
CA GLY A 180 -9.17 13.42 2.51
C GLY A 180 -8.36 12.60 3.51
N THR A 181 -9.03 11.71 4.26
CA THR A 181 -8.39 10.93 5.32
C THR A 181 -7.57 9.77 4.79
N THR A 182 -8.09 9.05 3.79
CA THR A 182 -7.32 8.03 3.09
C THR A 182 -6.08 8.64 2.43
N GLU A 183 -6.23 9.81 1.81
CA GLU A 183 -5.14 10.57 1.19
C GLU A 183 -4.09 10.99 2.21
N ALA A 184 -4.52 11.51 3.36
CA ALA A 184 -3.63 11.88 4.46
C ALA A 184 -2.74 10.70 4.89
N LEU A 185 -3.33 9.52 5.08
CA LEU A 185 -2.59 8.31 5.45
C LEU A 185 -1.57 7.91 4.39
N ARG A 186 -1.95 7.88 3.10
CA ARG A 186 -1.03 7.45 2.02
C ARG A 186 0.13 8.42 1.82
N ILE A 187 -0.14 9.72 1.89
CA ILE A 187 0.90 10.75 1.75
C ILE A 187 1.82 10.75 2.97
N ALA A 188 1.27 10.72 4.19
CA ALA A 188 2.07 10.70 5.41
C ALA A 188 2.99 9.47 5.45
N GLU A 189 2.51 8.30 5.01
CA GLU A 189 3.33 7.09 4.91
C GLU A 189 4.45 7.24 3.88
N GLY A 190 4.16 7.79 2.69
CA GLY A 190 5.18 8.05 1.68
C GLY A 190 6.28 8.98 2.18
N LEU A 191 5.91 10.06 2.87
CA LEU A 191 6.84 11.00 3.50
C LEU A 191 7.62 10.35 4.65
N TRP A 192 6.98 9.49 5.45
CA TRP A 192 7.65 8.79 6.55
C TRP A 192 8.71 7.83 6.03
N ILE A 193 8.39 7.05 4.99
CA ILE A 193 9.36 6.17 4.32
C ILE A 193 10.48 7.01 3.70
N GLY A 194 10.13 8.09 2.98
CA GLY A 194 11.12 8.97 2.37
C GLY A 194 12.05 9.65 3.38
N ALA A 195 11.53 10.08 4.53
CA ALA A 195 12.32 10.62 5.62
C ALA A 195 13.38 9.63 6.12
N LYS A 196 13.03 8.35 6.15
CA LYS A 196 13.92 7.27 6.57
C LYS A 196 14.94 6.90 5.50
N VAL A 197 14.52 6.82 4.23
CA VAL A 197 15.39 6.45 3.10
C VAL A 197 16.36 7.57 2.73
N PHE A 198 15.92 8.82 2.78
CA PHE A 198 16.67 10.00 2.34
C PHE A 198 17.13 10.89 3.51
N GLU A 199 17.00 10.42 4.75
CA GLU A 199 17.45 11.11 5.98
C GLU A 199 16.89 12.55 6.08
N SER A 200 15.61 12.72 5.75
CA SER A 200 14.93 14.02 5.70
C SER A 200 14.09 14.28 6.95
N ASP A 201 14.63 15.06 7.89
CA ASP A 201 13.89 15.49 9.09
C ASP A 201 12.66 16.34 8.75
N GLU A 202 12.71 17.10 7.65
CA GLU A 202 11.58 17.86 7.15
C GLU A 202 10.40 16.96 6.77
N ASP A 203 10.67 15.83 6.11
CA ASP A 203 9.64 14.88 5.69
C ASP A 203 9.07 14.12 6.88
N LYS A 204 9.93 13.80 7.86
CA LYS A 204 9.50 13.23 9.14
C LYS A 204 8.56 14.19 9.86
N ALA A 205 8.95 15.46 9.97
CA ALA A 205 8.14 16.48 10.64
C ALA A 205 6.81 16.71 9.90
N LEU A 206 6.83 16.81 8.57
CA LEU A 206 5.62 16.98 7.76
C LEU A 206 4.69 15.76 7.88
N SER A 207 5.22 14.54 7.82
CA SER A 207 4.43 13.31 8.02
C SER A 207 3.70 13.32 9.37
N LEU A 208 4.37 13.73 10.45
CA LEU A 208 3.76 13.84 11.78
C LEU A 208 2.67 14.93 11.84
N ARG A 209 2.89 16.09 11.22
CA ARG A 209 1.85 17.13 11.15
C ARG A 209 0.62 16.65 10.37
N ILE A 210 0.82 15.91 9.27
CA ILE A 210 -0.28 15.31 8.51
C ILE A 210 -1.03 14.27 9.34
N LEU A 211 -0.33 13.40 10.07
CA LEU A 211 -0.97 12.41 10.93
C LEU A 211 -1.76 13.05 12.08
N ARG A 212 -1.29 14.18 12.61
CA ARG A 212 -2.05 14.96 13.59
C ARG A 212 -3.27 15.62 12.98
N GLY A 213 -3.18 16.13 11.75
CA GLY A 213 -4.34 16.59 10.98
C GLY A 213 -5.36 15.48 10.72
N TYR A 214 -4.90 14.28 10.35
CA TYR A 214 -5.72 13.08 10.26
C TYR A 214 -6.39 12.73 11.61
N ALA A 215 -5.64 12.72 12.71
CA ALA A 215 -6.19 12.48 14.05
C ALA A 215 -7.26 13.52 14.43
N ALA A 216 -7.14 14.75 13.92
CA ALA A 216 -8.11 15.82 14.09
C ALA A 216 -9.48 15.49 13.46
N HIS A 217 -9.57 14.55 12.52
CA HIS A 217 -10.86 14.07 12.03
C HIS A 217 -11.60 13.16 13.02
N GLY A 218 -10.95 12.74 14.12
CA GLY A 218 -11.54 11.90 15.15
C GLY A 218 -12.69 12.58 15.88
N TYR A 219 -13.85 11.92 15.93
CA TYR A 219 -15.06 12.40 16.59
C TYR A 219 -15.85 11.23 17.18
N VAL A 220 -16.69 11.51 18.17
CA VAL A 220 -17.64 10.53 18.73
C VAL A 220 -19.05 11.00 18.44
N ASP A 221 -19.80 10.22 17.66
CA ASP A 221 -21.22 10.45 17.43
C ASP A 221 -22.06 9.29 17.95
N GLN A 222 -23.12 9.60 18.71
CA GLN A 222 -24.04 8.60 19.29
C GLN A 222 -23.31 7.41 19.97
N GLY A 223 -22.22 7.70 20.68
CA GLY A 223 -21.38 6.71 21.38
C GLY A 223 -20.44 5.89 20.49
N VAL A 224 -20.33 6.22 19.20
CA VAL A 224 -19.45 5.56 18.23
C VAL A 224 -18.33 6.51 17.86
N TRP A 225 -17.09 6.11 18.14
CA TRP A 225 -15.91 6.82 17.67
C TRP A 225 -15.66 6.52 16.19
N MET A 226 -15.33 7.55 15.42
CA MET A 226 -14.97 7.44 14.01
C MET A 226 -14.00 8.56 13.58
N ILE A 227 -13.29 8.33 12.49
CA ILE A 227 -12.55 9.33 11.73
C ILE A 227 -13.47 9.84 10.61
N ARG A 228 -13.85 11.12 10.63
CA ARG A 228 -14.69 11.70 9.57
C ARG A 228 -13.99 11.58 8.21
N ASN A 229 -14.69 11.10 7.18
CA ASN A 229 -14.12 10.91 5.84
C ASN A 229 -13.48 12.18 5.25
N TYR A 230 -14.11 13.35 5.46
CA TYR A 230 -13.56 14.63 5.02
C TYR A 230 -14.04 15.80 5.88
N ILE A 231 -13.34 16.93 5.75
CA ILE A 231 -13.80 18.26 6.15
C ILE A 231 -13.99 19.08 4.89
N ASN A 232 -15.19 19.64 4.68
CA ASN A 232 -15.44 20.55 3.59
C ASN A 232 -14.79 21.89 3.92
N LEU A 233 -13.76 22.27 3.15
CA LEU A 233 -12.95 23.43 3.45
C LEU A 233 -13.65 24.76 3.14
N GLN A 234 -14.73 24.75 2.36
CA GLN A 234 -15.50 25.93 2.02
C GLN A 234 -16.56 26.28 3.09
N THR A 235 -16.93 25.30 3.92
CA THR A 235 -18.00 25.45 4.93
C THR A 235 -17.54 25.13 6.35
N GLY A 236 -16.37 24.51 6.51
CA GLY A 236 -15.88 23.95 7.77
C GLY A 236 -16.64 22.71 8.25
N ALA A 237 -17.63 22.21 7.48
CA ALA A 237 -18.44 21.08 7.88
C ALA A 237 -17.69 19.75 7.72
N GLY A 238 -17.54 19.00 8.81
CA GLY A 238 -17.02 17.63 8.77
C GLY A 238 -18.10 16.62 8.35
N ALA A 239 -17.72 15.61 7.59
CA ALA A 239 -18.59 14.50 7.23
C ALA A 239 -19.19 13.82 8.47
N THR A 240 -20.42 13.31 8.33
CA THR A 240 -21.15 12.54 9.35
C THR A 240 -20.92 11.03 9.21
N ASN A 241 -20.13 10.62 8.22
CA ASN A 241 -19.79 9.23 7.99
C ASN A 241 -18.28 9.04 7.89
N SER A 242 -17.91 7.76 7.86
CA SER A 242 -16.55 7.29 7.69
C SER A 242 -16.57 5.99 6.87
N TYR A 243 -15.46 5.69 6.21
CA TYR A 243 -15.26 4.42 5.53
C TYR A 243 -14.14 3.62 6.18
N SER A 244 -14.22 2.29 6.15
CA SER A 244 -13.17 1.45 6.72
C SER A 244 -11.79 1.64 6.06
N ILE A 245 -11.75 2.15 4.83
CA ILE A 245 -10.51 2.52 4.13
C ILE A 245 -9.82 3.78 4.68
N ASP A 246 -10.55 4.60 5.46
CA ASP A 246 -10.01 5.79 6.12
C ASP A 246 -9.16 5.47 7.36
N TYR A 247 -8.84 4.20 7.58
CA TYR A 247 -8.15 3.72 8.77
C TYR A 247 -6.91 2.89 8.40
N ASP A 248 -5.80 3.15 9.10
CA ASP A 248 -4.55 2.39 8.97
C ASP A 248 -3.94 2.21 10.37
N ALA A 249 -4.46 1.24 11.13
CA ALA A 249 -4.01 0.98 12.49
C ALA A 249 -2.51 0.70 12.52
N ASP A 250 -2.04 -0.12 11.58
CA ASP A 250 -0.66 -0.56 11.50
C ASP A 250 0.30 0.62 11.33
N PHE A 251 0.05 1.50 10.36
CA PHE A 251 0.91 2.65 10.11
C PHE A 251 0.87 3.65 11.28
N VAL A 252 -0.31 4.05 11.73
CA VAL A 252 -0.47 5.05 12.79
C VAL A 252 0.14 4.54 14.11
N GLY A 253 -0.13 3.29 14.48
CA GLY A 253 0.40 2.68 15.70
C GLY A 253 1.91 2.56 15.69
N MET A 254 2.50 2.23 14.55
CA MET A 254 3.95 2.16 14.39
C MET A 254 4.60 3.54 14.47
N VAL A 255 4.04 4.59 13.86
CA VAL A 255 4.55 5.95 14.02
C VAL A 255 4.44 6.43 15.47
N ALA A 256 3.31 6.14 16.13
CA ALA A 256 3.10 6.47 17.53
C ALA A 256 4.13 5.79 18.44
N ALA A 257 4.45 4.52 18.19
CA ALA A 257 5.48 3.78 18.93
C ALA A 257 6.88 4.37 18.72
N GLN A 258 7.23 4.77 17.50
CA GLN A 258 8.57 5.32 17.19
C GLN A 258 8.77 6.76 17.68
N THR A 259 7.70 7.54 17.83
CA THR A 259 7.78 8.96 18.22
C THR A 259 7.36 9.24 19.65
N GLY A 260 6.67 8.28 20.29
CA GLY A 260 6.04 8.51 21.59
C GLY A 260 4.81 9.44 21.52
N ASP A 261 4.24 9.68 20.33
CA ASP A 261 3.07 10.56 20.18
C ASP A 261 1.81 9.89 20.74
N GLU A 262 1.37 10.37 21.91
CA GLU A 262 0.21 9.83 22.65
C GLU A 262 -1.12 9.99 21.90
N GLN A 263 -1.28 11.07 21.12
CA GLN A 263 -2.50 11.27 20.35
C GLN A 263 -2.62 10.22 19.25
N LEU A 264 -1.52 9.96 18.54
CA LEU A 264 -1.50 8.91 17.51
C LEU A 264 -1.66 7.52 18.13
N ARG A 265 -1.13 7.29 19.34
CA ARG A 265 -1.34 6.03 20.06
C ARG A 265 -2.82 5.77 20.38
N ASP A 266 -3.52 6.77 20.89
CA ASP A 266 -4.97 6.70 21.15
C ASP A 266 -5.76 6.44 19.86
N VAL A 267 -5.43 7.13 18.77
CA VAL A 267 -6.08 6.92 17.46
C VAL A 267 -5.83 5.51 16.93
N ALA A 268 -4.59 4.99 17.04
CA ALA A 268 -4.26 3.64 16.61
C ALA A 268 -5.04 2.57 17.41
N GLU A 269 -5.14 2.73 18.73
CA GLU A 269 -5.89 1.79 19.58
C GLU A 269 -7.39 1.83 19.29
N LYS A 270 -7.98 3.02 19.15
CA LYS A 270 -9.39 3.16 18.77
C LYS A 270 -9.67 2.57 17.39
N THR A 271 -8.74 2.76 16.45
CA THR A 271 -8.81 2.14 15.12
C THR A 271 -8.77 0.62 15.23
N ARG A 272 -7.86 0.06 16.03
CA ARG A 272 -7.75 -1.38 16.25
C ARG A 272 -9.06 -1.97 16.80
N GLN A 273 -9.67 -1.30 17.78
CA GLN A 273 -10.96 -1.70 18.35
C GLN A 273 -12.10 -1.62 17.34
N LEU A 274 -12.09 -0.58 16.48
CA LEU A 274 -13.09 -0.42 15.43
C LEU A 274 -12.97 -1.52 14.37
N MET A 275 -11.75 -1.90 13.95
CA MET A 275 -11.53 -2.97 12.98
C MET A 275 -12.11 -4.32 13.43
N LEU A 276 -12.02 -4.64 14.74
CA LEU A 276 -12.65 -5.85 15.28
C LEU A 276 -14.18 -5.82 15.12
N LYS A 277 -14.80 -4.64 15.26
CA LYS A 277 -16.26 -4.45 15.10
C LYS A 277 -16.71 -4.41 13.64
N LEU A 278 -15.80 -4.06 12.73
CA LEU A 278 -16.07 -4.02 11.28
C LEU A 278 -16.05 -5.40 10.64
N LYS A 279 -15.54 -6.44 11.32
CA LYS A 279 -15.55 -7.81 10.83
C LYS A 279 -16.99 -8.28 10.62
N SER A 280 -17.29 -8.66 9.38
CA SER A 280 -18.57 -9.24 8.98
C SER A 280 -18.64 -10.74 9.24
N GLU A 281 -19.84 -11.33 9.18
CA GLU A 281 -20.07 -12.77 9.38
C GLU A 281 -19.33 -13.63 8.34
N ALA A 282 -19.22 -13.16 7.09
CA ALA A 282 -18.48 -13.85 6.03
C ALA A 282 -16.96 -13.77 6.18
N GLY A 283 -16.45 -13.07 7.21
CA GLY A 283 -15.02 -12.80 7.37
C GLY A 283 -14.49 -11.67 6.48
N LEU A 284 -15.38 -10.91 5.82
CA LEU A 284 -15.09 -9.65 5.13
C LEU A 284 -15.12 -8.47 6.14
N ILE A 285 -14.96 -7.24 5.65
CA ILE A 285 -14.95 -6.01 6.45
C ILE A 285 -16.08 -5.09 5.96
N HIS A 286 -16.94 -4.64 6.87
CA HIS A 286 -17.96 -3.63 6.57
C HIS A 286 -17.30 -2.31 6.15
N SER A 287 -17.84 -1.68 5.10
CA SER A 287 -17.26 -0.51 4.46
C SER A 287 -17.60 0.80 5.13
N MET A 288 -18.73 0.91 5.84
CA MET A 288 -19.25 2.19 6.30
C MET A 288 -19.46 2.23 7.82
N ILE A 289 -19.12 3.37 8.41
CA ILE A 289 -19.52 3.77 9.76
C ILE A 289 -20.36 5.05 9.64
N GLN A 290 -21.61 5.00 10.09
CA GLN A 290 -22.54 6.13 10.07
C GLN A 290 -23.56 5.99 11.21
N PRO A 291 -23.26 6.56 12.39
CA PRO A 291 -24.07 6.36 13.58
C PRO A 291 -25.53 6.83 13.43
N GLU A 292 -25.78 7.86 12.62
CA GLU A 292 -27.12 8.41 12.40
C GLU A 292 -28.08 7.44 11.71
N ILE A 293 -27.58 6.40 11.03
CA ILE A 293 -28.46 5.43 10.36
C ILE A 293 -29.38 4.71 11.36
N LYS A 294 -28.96 4.60 12.62
CA LYS A 294 -29.74 4.00 13.72
C LYS A 294 -31.07 4.71 13.96
N THR A 295 -31.16 6.00 13.67
CA THR A 295 -32.38 6.79 13.92
C THR A 295 -33.29 6.84 12.68
N LEU A 296 -32.76 6.53 11.51
CA LEU A 296 -33.46 6.66 10.23
C LEU A 296 -34.14 5.37 9.78
N MET A 297 -33.68 4.23 10.27
CA MET A 297 -34.08 2.93 9.74
C MET A 297 -34.36 1.93 10.87
N SER A 298 -35.58 1.38 10.93
CA SER A 298 -35.97 0.30 11.83
C SER A 298 -36.66 -0.81 11.04
N PRO A 299 -36.41 -2.12 11.30
CA PRO A 299 -35.36 -2.70 12.14
C PRO A 299 -34.07 -2.87 11.30
N LEU A 300 -33.15 -1.92 11.36
CA LEU A 300 -32.06 -1.81 10.39
C LEU A 300 -30.71 -1.51 11.08
N PRO A 301 -29.58 -1.63 10.34
CA PRO A 301 -28.31 -2.10 10.88
C PRO A 301 -27.73 -1.16 11.93
N GLY A 302 -26.84 -1.69 12.77
CA GLY A 302 -26.06 -0.88 13.70
C GLY A 302 -25.28 0.23 12.97
N ALA A 303 -24.54 1.05 13.73
CA ALA A 303 -23.75 2.16 13.17
C ALA A 303 -22.68 1.73 12.15
N ILE A 304 -22.43 0.43 12.01
CA ILE A 304 -21.45 -0.18 11.13
C ILE A 304 -22.20 -1.11 10.19
N TYR A 305 -22.08 -0.89 8.88
CA TYR A 305 -22.79 -1.68 7.88
C TYR A 305 -22.14 -1.58 6.50
N SER A 306 -22.63 -2.44 5.61
CA SER A 306 -22.37 -2.38 4.17
C SER A 306 -23.67 -1.94 3.48
N PRO A 307 -23.65 -0.91 2.62
CA PRO A 307 -24.82 -0.58 1.80
C PRO A 307 -25.31 -1.81 1.03
N ASN A 308 -26.60 -2.15 1.16
CA ASN A 308 -27.22 -3.35 0.58
C ASN A 308 -26.55 -4.68 0.98
N ARG A 309 -25.80 -4.72 2.10
CA ARG A 309 -24.94 -5.86 2.49
C ARG A 309 -23.83 -6.19 1.49
N VAL A 310 -23.54 -5.32 0.52
CA VAL A 310 -22.56 -5.60 -0.53
C VAL A 310 -21.21 -4.96 -0.20
N GLU A 311 -20.15 -5.76 -0.25
CA GLU A 311 -18.78 -5.32 -0.08
C GLU A 311 -17.95 -5.41 -1.34
N GLN A 312 -17.07 -4.42 -1.51
CA GLN A 312 -16.10 -4.35 -2.59
C GLN A 312 -14.79 -5.01 -2.18
N VAL A 313 -14.43 -6.12 -2.84
CA VAL A 313 -13.28 -6.93 -2.41
C VAL A 313 -11.96 -6.17 -2.45
N ASN A 314 -11.78 -5.23 -3.39
CA ASN A 314 -10.58 -4.37 -3.42
C ASN A 314 -10.45 -3.51 -2.15
N ASN A 315 -11.56 -2.93 -1.67
CA ASN A 315 -11.54 -2.15 -0.43
C ASN A 315 -11.28 -3.07 0.77
N VAL A 316 -11.97 -4.20 0.85
CA VAL A 316 -11.82 -5.17 1.96
C VAL A 316 -10.37 -5.65 2.08
N VAL A 317 -9.74 -6.02 0.96
CA VAL A 317 -8.36 -6.49 0.94
C VAL A 317 -7.38 -5.36 1.28
N SER A 318 -7.62 -4.14 0.77
CA SER A 318 -6.80 -2.97 1.11
C SER A 318 -6.86 -2.65 2.61
N VAL A 319 -8.04 -2.67 3.22
CA VAL A 319 -8.21 -2.46 4.67
C VAL A 319 -7.53 -3.58 5.47
N ALA A 320 -7.75 -4.85 5.09
CA ALA A 320 -7.11 -5.99 5.73
C ALA A 320 -5.58 -5.91 5.66
N GLU A 321 -5.01 -5.45 4.54
CA GLU A 321 -3.58 -5.17 4.41
C GLU A 321 -3.13 -4.17 5.49
N ARG A 322 -3.89 -3.08 5.71
CA ARG A 322 -3.53 -1.99 6.62
C ARG A 322 -3.82 -2.23 8.11
N CYS A 323 -4.36 -3.39 8.46
CA CYS A 323 -4.55 -3.78 9.86
C CYS A 323 -3.98 -5.17 10.18
N ALA A 324 -3.18 -5.75 9.28
CA ALA A 324 -2.65 -7.09 9.43
C ALA A 324 -1.75 -7.30 10.65
N MET A 325 -1.05 -6.26 11.12
CA MET A 325 -0.17 -6.37 12.29
C MET A 325 -0.95 -6.22 13.60
N MET A 326 -1.79 -5.20 13.71
CA MET A 326 -2.54 -4.89 14.94
C MET A 326 -3.86 -5.67 15.08
N ASN A 327 -4.44 -6.13 13.95
CA ASN A 327 -5.68 -6.90 13.86
C ASN A 327 -5.50 -8.14 12.99
N ARG A 328 -4.47 -8.95 13.28
CA ARG A 328 -4.15 -10.15 12.50
C ARG A 328 -5.34 -11.06 12.24
N GLU A 329 -6.23 -11.26 13.21
CA GLU A 329 -7.44 -12.09 13.04
C GLU A 329 -8.37 -11.58 11.93
N VAL A 330 -8.61 -10.26 11.87
CA VAL A 330 -9.47 -9.64 10.85
C VAL A 330 -8.85 -9.83 9.46
N ALA A 331 -7.55 -9.52 9.37
CA ALA A 331 -6.81 -9.63 8.13
C ALA A 331 -6.68 -11.09 7.64
N GLU A 332 -6.49 -12.05 8.55
CA GLU A 332 -6.49 -13.48 8.23
C GLU A 332 -7.85 -13.97 7.71
N GLY A 333 -8.96 -13.44 8.22
CA GLY A 333 -10.30 -13.77 7.73
C GLY A 333 -10.46 -13.38 6.26
N VAL A 334 -10.16 -12.13 5.93
CA VAL A 334 -10.17 -11.62 4.55
C VAL A 334 -9.19 -12.38 3.66
N TYR A 335 -7.99 -12.64 4.18
CA TYR A 335 -6.96 -13.34 3.43
C TYR A 335 -7.39 -14.75 3.04
N LYS A 336 -7.88 -15.54 4.01
CA LYS A 336 -8.38 -16.90 3.76
C LYS A 336 -9.55 -16.90 2.80
N PHE A 337 -10.48 -15.95 2.94
CA PHE A 337 -11.60 -15.78 2.01
C PHE A 337 -11.07 -15.61 0.57
N CYS A 338 -10.15 -14.67 0.36
CA CYS A 338 -9.67 -14.35 -0.99
C CYS A 338 -8.80 -15.44 -1.60
N ILE A 339 -7.92 -16.08 -0.81
CA ILE A 339 -7.02 -17.13 -1.32
C ILE A 339 -7.80 -18.40 -1.67
N ASN A 340 -8.85 -18.74 -0.92
CA ASN A 340 -9.68 -19.91 -1.22
C ASN A 340 -10.49 -19.74 -2.51
N ASP A 341 -10.90 -18.50 -2.84
CA ASP A 341 -11.66 -18.19 -4.06
C ASP A 341 -10.80 -17.55 -5.18
N LEU A 342 -9.47 -17.62 -5.07
CA LEU A 342 -8.54 -16.82 -5.90
C LEU A 342 -8.80 -16.93 -7.41
N GLY A 343 -9.09 -18.13 -7.90
CA GLY A 343 -9.35 -18.40 -9.32
C GLY A 343 -10.71 -17.90 -9.83
N GLN A 344 -11.58 -17.44 -8.93
CA GLN A 344 -12.94 -17.02 -9.26
C GLN A 344 -13.37 -15.76 -8.49
N LEU A 345 -12.40 -14.96 -8.03
CA LEU A 345 -12.67 -13.73 -7.29
C LEU A 345 -13.62 -12.81 -8.07
N ASN A 346 -14.63 -12.31 -7.36
CA ASN A 346 -15.62 -11.38 -7.87
C ASN A 346 -15.41 -10.00 -7.24
N LYS A 347 -15.79 -8.93 -7.94
CA LYS A 347 -15.65 -7.57 -7.40
C LYS A 347 -16.49 -7.34 -6.14
N TYR A 348 -17.67 -7.95 -6.08
CA TYR A 348 -18.66 -7.70 -5.03
C TYR A 348 -19.11 -8.98 -4.33
N TYR A 349 -19.27 -8.92 -3.01
CA TYR A 349 -19.72 -10.04 -2.19
C TYR A 349 -20.75 -9.60 -1.15
N ASP A 350 -21.67 -10.48 -0.77
CA ASP A 350 -22.54 -10.24 0.38
C ASP A 350 -21.74 -10.42 1.68
N ALA A 351 -21.77 -9.42 2.55
CA ALA A 351 -21.00 -9.37 3.78
C ALA A 351 -21.43 -10.40 4.83
N GLY A 352 -22.68 -10.88 4.79
CA GLY A 352 -23.16 -11.83 5.78
C GLY A 352 -22.85 -13.28 5.43
N ASN A 353 -22.93 -13.66 4.14
CA ASN A 353 -22.73 -15.05 3.73
C ASN A 353 -21.54 -15.30 2.78
N GLY A 354 -20.94 -14.25 2.21
CA GLY A 354 -19.80 -14.36 1.30
C GLY A 354 -20.18 -14.75 -0.14
N ASP A 355 -21.47 -14.73 -0.50
CA ASP A 355 -21.92 -15.03 -1.85
C ASP A 355 -21.51 -13.92 -2.83
N ARG A 356 -21.19 -14.30 -4.07
CA ARG A 356 -20.87 -13.34 -5.14
C ARG A 356 -22.10 -12.53 -5.53
N VAL A 357 -21.95 -11.21 -5.59
CA VAL A 357 -22.98 -10.30 -6.07
C VAL A 357 -22.64 -9.86 -7.49
N GLY A 358 -23.45 -10.30 -8.45
CA GLY A 358 -23.21 -10.07 -9.88
C GLY A 358 -22.02 -10.84 -10.44
N ARG A 359 -21.58 -10.46 -11.65
CA ARG A 359 -20.45 -11.10 -12.36
C ARG A 359 -19.49 -10.02 -12.84
N TYR A 360 -18.59 -9.62 -11.95
CA TYR A 360 -17.64 -8.54 -12.18
C TYR A 360 -16.23 -9.02 -11.87
N ALA A 361 -15.36 -8.97 -12.88
CA ALA A 361 -13.97 -9.34 -12.70
C ALA A 361 -13.24 -8.39 -11.74
N VAL A 362 -12.32 -8.94 -10.97
CA VAL A 362 -11.35 -8.17 -10.19
C VAL A 362 -10.16 -7.76 -11.04
N GLY A 363 -9.47 -6.70 -10.64
CA GLY A 363 -8.33 -6.14 -11.37
C GLY A 363 -7.14 -5.84 -10.47
N ILE A 364 -6.29 -4.91 -10.91
CA ILE A 364 -5.08 -4.49 -10.19
C ILE A 364 -5.43 -4.04 -8.76
N GLY A 365 -6.50 -3.26 -8.60
CA GLY A 365 -6.96 -2.80 -7.28
C GLY A 365 -7.29 -3.90 -6.27
N THR A 366 -7.45 -5.17 -6.70
CA THR A 366 -7.63 -6.31 -5.79
C THR A 366 -6.34 -7.12 -5.64
N TYR A 367 -5.70 -7.49 -6.76
CA TYR A 367 -4.52 -8.36 -6.72
C TYR A 367 -3.30 -7.68 -6.11
N ALA A 368 -3.14 -6.37 -6.31
CA ALA A 368 -2.05 -5.58 -5.73
C ALA A 368 -2.08 -5.60 -4.19
N PRO A 369 -3.17 -5.16 -3.52
CA PRO A 369 -3.24 -5.27 -2.06
C PRO A 369 -3.29 -6.72 -1.56
N LEU A 370 -3.84 -7.67 -2.32
CA LEU A 370 -3.82 -9.09 -1.92
C LEU A 370 -2.40 -9.68 -1.91
N LEU A 371 -1.56 -9.26 -2.85
CA LEU A 371 -0.15 -9.63 -2.88
C LEU A 371 0.59 -9.06 -1.66
N ARG A 372 0.37 -7.77 -1.36
CA ARG A 372 0.93 -7.12 -0.16
C ARG A 372 0.43 -7.77 1.13
N LEU A 373 -0.85 -8.14 1.20
CA LEU A 373 -1.42 -8.87 2.33
C LEU A 373 -0.78 -10.26 2.49
N SER A 374 -0.55 -10.99 1.40
CA SER A 374 0.18 -12.28 1.44
C SER A 374 1.59 -12.10 2.05
N ILE A 375 2.29 -11.04 1.65
CA ILE A 375 3.60 -10.67 2.18
C ILE A 375 3.52 -10.34 3.68
N ARG A 376 2.56 -9.50 4.10
CA ARG A 376 2.35 -9.16 5.52
C ARG A 376 2.00 -10.39 6.38
N MET A 377 1.27 -11.35 5.81
CA MET A 377 0.97 -12.63 6.46
C MET A 377 2.15 -13.59 6.52
N ASN A 378 3.24 -13.29 5.81
CA ASN A 378 4.37 -14.19 5.57
C ASN A 378 3.95 -15.51 4.91
N ASP A 379 2.93 -15.48 4.05
CA ASP A 379 2.48 -16.65 3.30
C ASP A 379 3.11 -16.65 1.91
N ARG A 380 4.22 -17.38 1.80
CA ARG A 380 4.94 -17.57 0.53
C ARG A 380 4.09 -18.29 -0.52
N ALA A 381 3.28 -19.27 -0.12
CA ALA A 381 2.47 -20.03 -1.07
C ALA A 381 1.35 -19.16 -1.67
N GLY A 382 0.73 -18.31 -0.84
CA GLY A 382 -0.24 -17.33 -1.33
C GLY A 382 0.41 -16.25 -2.19
N TYR A 383 1.59 -15.75 -1.81
CA TYR A 383 2.39 -14.84 -2.65
C TYR A 383 2.65 -15.41 -4.05
N GLU A 384 3.13 -16.67 -4.13
CA GLU A 384 3.44 -17.36 -5.39
C GLU A 384 2.18 -17.58 -6.26
N LYS A 385 0.99 -17.69 -5.64
CA LYS A 385 -0.29 -17.80 -6.36
C LYS A 385 -0.81 -16.45 -6.86
N VAL A 386 -0.64 -15.38 -6.09
CA VAL A 386 -1.21 -14.06 -6.40
C VAL A 386 -0.35 -13.28 -7.40
N LEU A 387 0.97 -13.38 -7.32
CA LEU A 387 1.89 -12.61 -8.18
C LEU A 387 1.62 -12.82 -9.69
N PRO A 388 1.46 -14.05 -10.22
CA PRO A 388 1.17 -14.26 -11.64
C PRO A 388 -0.13 -13.58 -12.10
N LEU A 389 -1.16 -13.54 -11.24
CA LEU A 389 -2.44 -12.89 -11.55
C LEU A 389 -2.28 -11.36 -11.62
N LEU A 390 -1.49 -10.78 -10.73
CA LEU A 390 -1.14 -9.36 -10.80
C LEU A 390 -0.35 -9.05 -12.07
N LEU A 391 0.70 -9.84 -12.37
CA LEU A 391 1.54 -9.64 -13.56
C LEU A 391 0.72 -9.69 -14.86
N TRP A 392 -0.28 -10.57 -14.93
CA TRP A 392 -1.20 -10.61 -16.06
C TRP A 392 -1.96 -9.29 -16.26
N GLN A 393 -2.49 -8.71 -15.18
CA GLN A 393 -3.19 -7.42 -15.25
C GLN A 393 -2.23 -6.26 -15.58
N VAL A 394 -1.02 -6.29 -15.01
CA VAL A 394 0.00 -5.26 -15.26
C VAL A 394 0.51 -5.32 -16.71
N ARG A 395 0.61 -6.50 -17.31
CA ARG A 395 0.94 -6.64 -18.74
C ARG A 395 -0.01 -5.82 -19.60
N ASP A 396 -1.32 -6.00 -19.40
CA ASP A 396 -2.38 -5.29 -20.12
C ASP A 396 -2.23 -3.76 -20.00
N MET A 397 -1.87 -3.29 -18.81
CA MET A 397 -1.56 -1.88 -18.54
C MET A 397 -0.32 -1.41 -19.30
N THR A 398 0.79 -2.17 -19.27
CA THR A 398 2.02 -1.79 -19.98
C THR A 398 1.85 -1.77 -21.50
N ASP A 399 1.01 -2.64 -22.05
CA ASP A 399 0.64 -2.61 -23.46
C ASP A 399 -0.13 -1.32 -23.80
N CYS A 400 -1.02 -0.85 -22.91
CA CYS A 400 -1.71 0.44 -23.08
C CYS A 400 -0.73 1.61 -23.03
N ILE A 401 0.20 1.63 -22.06
CA ILE A 401 1.26 2.66 -21.95
C ILE A 401 2.10 2.72 -23.23
N ALA A 402 2.49 1.56 -23.79
CA ALA A 402 3.28 1.48 -25.00
C ALA A 402 2.54 2.05 -26.24
N VAL A 403 1.21 1.90 -26.30
CA VAL A 403 0.38 2.52 -27.35
C VAL A 403 0.27 4.03 -27.15
N GLU A 404 0.03 4.50 -25.92
CA GLU A 404 -0.07 5.94 -25.62
C GLU A 404 1.24 6.68 -25.89
N ARG A 405 2.40 6.08 -25.56
CA ARG A 405 3.73 6.63 -25.87
C ARG A 405 3.94 6.91 -27.36
N LYS A 406 3.28 6.15 -28.23
CA LYS A 406 3.34 6.32 -29.70
C LYS A 406 2.29 7.32 -30.22
N GLY A 407 1.60 8.04 -29.33
CA GLY A 407 0.50 8.93 -29.68
C GLY A 407 -0.80 8.20 -30.07
N GLY A 408 -0.85 6.87 -29.88
CA GLY A 408 -2.05 6.08 -30.15
C GLY A 408 -3.10 6.19 -29.03
N ARG A 409 -4.31 5.73 -29.32
CA ARG A 409 -5.33 5.43 -28.31
C ARG A 409 -5.85 4.02 -28.55
N LYS A 410 -5.96 3.24 -27.48
CA LYS A 410 -6.59 1.91 -27.54
C LYS A 410 -8.10 2.11 -27.45
N GLU A 411 -8.85 1.73 -28.49
CA GLU A 411 -10.31 1.87 -28.47
C GLU A 411 -10.92 1.07 -27.31
N GLY A 412 -11.90 1.65 -26.62
CA GLY A 412 -12.70 0.97 -25.60
C GLY A 412 -12.04 0.69 -24.25
N LYS A 413 -10.79 1.13 -24.02
CA LYS A 413 -10.19 1.16 -22.68
C LYS A 413 -9.94 2.60 -22.28
N ASP A 414 -10.43 2.98 -21.10
CA ASP A 414 -10.08 4.25 -20.47
C ASP A 414 -8.55 4.36 -20.31
N VAL A 415 -8.08 5.60 -20.26
CA VAL A 415 -6.68 5.96 -19.96
C VAL A 415 -6.21 5.16 -18.74
N VAL A 416 -4.97 4.67 -18.77
CA VAL A 416 -4.37 3.94 -17.66
C VAL A 416 -4.55 4.71 -16.35
N SER A 417 -5.23 4.09 -15.38
CA SER A 417 -5.53 4.72 -14.09
C SER A 417 -4.24 4.94 -13.29
N VAL A 418 -4.00 6.17 -12.86
CA VAL A 418 -2.84 6.52 -12.01
C VAL A 418 -2.87 5.78 -10.68
N TYR A 419 -4.07 5.60 -10.11
CA TYR A 419 -4.29 4.75 -8.95
C TYR A 419 -3.76 3.32 -9.19
N GLU A 420 -4.13 2.70 -10.31
CA GLU A 420 -3.70 1.35 -10.63
C GLU A 420 -2.18 1.27 -10.90
N MET A 421 -1.60 2.31 -11.51
CA MET A 421 -0.14 2.40 -11.66
C MET A 421 0.57 2.45 -10.30
N GLY A 422 0.08 3.28 -9.37
CA GLY A 422 0.63 3.37 -8.02
C GLY A 422 0.52 2.06 -7.25
N GLU A 423 -0.65 1.42 -7.29
CA GLU A 423 -0.91 0.11 -6.68
C GLU A 423 0.01 -0.98 -7.25
N ALA A 424 0.17 -1.03 -8.58
CA ALA A 424 1.04 -1.98 -9.26
C ALA A 424 2.51 -1.75 -8.89
N LEU A 425 3.01 -0.52 -9.05
CA LEU A 425 4.40 -0.16 -8.75
C LEU A 425 4.78 -0.49 -7.31
N LEU A 426 3.95 -0.08 -6.35
CA LEU A 426 4.20 -0.37 -4.93
C LEU A 426 4.25 -1.88 -4.69
N SER A 427 3.30 -2.64 -5.24
CA SER A 427 3.22 -4.10 -5.01
C SER A 427 4.35 -4.87 -5.66
N LEU A 428 4.75 -4.52 -6.88
CA LEU A 428 5.85 -5.18 -7.58
C LEU A 428 7.18 -4.91 -6.87
N ARG A 429 7.42 -3.67 -6.44
CA ARG A 429 8.61 -3.32 -5.67
C ARG A 429 8.66 -4.10 -4.35
N LEU A 430 7.54 -4.15 -3.66
CA LEU A 430 7.42 -4.91 -2.43
C LEU A 430 7.60 -6.42 -2.67
N ALA A 431 7.05 -6.96 -3.76
CA ALA A 431 7.21 -8.36 -4.13
C ALA A 431 8.67 -8.73 -4.37
N GLN A 432 9.44 -7.86 -5.03
CA GLN A 432 10.87 -8.03 -5.25
C GLN A 432 11.63 -8.06 -3.91
N LEU A 433 11.37 -7.09 -3.02
CA LEU A 433 11.98 -7.05 -1.70
C LEU A 433 11.66 -8.30 -0.87
N TYR A 434 10.42 -8.79 -0.91
CA TYR A 434 10.07 -10.02 -0.20
C TYR A 434 10.82 -11.25 -0.74
N TYR A 435 10.97 -11.34 -2.06
CA TYR A 435 11.71 -12.42 -2.72
C TYR A 435 13.20 -12.41 -2.35
N ASP A 436 13.84 -11.24 -2.44
CA ASP A 436 15.29 -11.09 -2.22
C ASP A 436 15.70 -11.41 -0.78
N TYR A 437 14.85 -11.08 0.20
CA TYR A 437 15.20 -11.16 1.62
C TYR A 437 14.56 -12.31 2.39
N LYS A 438 13.73 -13.14 1.74
CA LYS A 438 13.14 -14.38 2.29
C LYS A 438 12.50 -14.21 3.68
N GLY A 439 11.79 -13.11 3.92
CA GLY A 439 11.08 -12.94 5.20
C GLY A 439 10.22 -11.68 5.27
N PRO A 440 9.25 -11.65 6.21
CA PRO A 440 8.28 -10.56 6.34
C PRO A 440 8.89 -9.33 7.04
N ARG A 441 10.08 -9.50 7.64
CA ARG A 441 10.81 -8.48 8.41
C ARG A 441 11.24 -7.25 7.60
N LEU A 442 10.97 -7.21 6.30
CA LEU A 442 11.39 -6.11 5.43
C LEU A 442 10.34 -5.01 5.23
N MET A 443 9.10 -5.23 5.65
CA MET A 443 7.98 -4.62 4.96
C MET A 443 7.09 -3.95 5.97
N LEU A 444 7.38 -2.68 6.29
CA LEU A 444 6.53 -1.57 6.77
C LEU A 444 7.40 -0.47 7.44
N PRO A 445 6.90 0.76 7.68
CA PRO A 445 7.73 1.96 7.90
C PRO A 445 8.48 2.04 9.24
N GLY A 446 9.39 1.11 9.49
CA GLY A 446 10.28 1.09 10.65
C GLY A 446 11.60 0.35 10.40
N TYR A 447 11.95 0.07 9.14
CA TYR A 447 13.07 -0.82 8.82
C TYR A 447 14.16 -0.24 7.91
N VAL A 448 14.18 1.07 7.68
CA VAL A 448 15.42 1.75 7.24
C VAL A 448 16.35 1.97 8.44
N ASP A 449 16.54 0.97 9.28
CA ASP A 449 17.77 0.86 10.06
C ASP A 449 18.76 0.10 9.19
N ARG A 450 19.36 0.82 8.23
CA ARG A 450 20.51 0.33 7.44
C ARG A 450 21.69 -0.06 8.33
N GLU A 451 21.72 0.40 9.59
CA GLU A 451 22.80 0.12 10.53
C GLU A 451 22.91 -1.38 10.88
N ALA A 452 21.80 -2.11 11.02
CA ALA A 452 21.89 -3.52 11.43
C ALA A 452 22.45 -4.44 10.33
N LYS A 453 22.18 -4.14 9.04
CA LYS A 453 22.65 -4.97 7.92
C LYS A 453 24.02 -4.58 7.39
N THR A 454 24.37 -3.30 7.41
CA THR A 454 25.73 -2.89 7.03
C THR A 454 26.72 -3.44 8.05
N ASN A 455 26.40 -3.39 9.34
CA ASN A 455 27.23 -4.01 10.37
C ASN A 455 27.20 -5.54 10.33
N GLN A 456 26.08 -6.22 10.08
CA GLN A 456 26.11 -7.68 9.93
C GLN A 456 26.85 -8.18 8.68
N VAL A 457 26.80 -7.45 7.55
CA VAL A 457 27.54 -7.83 6.33
C VAL A 457 29.02 -7.47 6.47
N LEU A 458 29.34 -6.34 7.10
CA LEU A 458 30.71 -5.97 7.44
C LEU A 458 31.30 -6.94 8.47
N ASP A 459 30.56 -7.31 9.52
CA ASP A 459 30.99 -8.28 10.53
C ASP A 459 31.11 -9.69 9.93
N ALA A 460 30.19 -10.12 9.06
CA ALA A 460 30.33 -11.40 8.35
C ALA A 460 31.54 -11.43 7.40
N ASN A 461 31.91 -10.29 6.81
CA ASN A 461 33.12 -10.16 5.99
C ASN A 461 34.38 -10.07 6.86
N LYS A 462 34.32 -9.39 8.01
CA LYS A 462 35.41 -9.26 8.99
C LYS A 462 35.72 -10.60 9.65
N VAL A 463 34.69 -11.36 10.06
CA VAL A 463 34.80 -12.74 10.54
C VAL A 463 35.34 -13.68 9.46
N LYS A 464 35.01 -13.48 8.18
CA LYS A 464 35.59 -14.24 7.06
C LYS A 464 37.05 -13.89 6.78
N GLU A 465 37.47 -12.65 7.03
CA GLU A 465 38.88 -12.23 6.90
C GLU A 465 39.73 -12.67 8.10
N GLU A 466 39.18 -12.59 9.32
CA GLU A 466 39.82 -13.05 10.56
C GLU A 466 39.95 -14.57 10.57
N SER A 467 38.89 -15.32 10.22
CA SER A 467 38.97 -16.79 10.08
C SER A 467 39.92 -17.27 8.96
N LYS A 468 40.19 -16.45 7.94
CA LYS A 468 41.23 -16.72 6.93
C LYS A 468 42.65 -16.43 7.44
N LYS A 469 42.82 -15.48 8.36
CA LYS A 469 44.10 -15.21 9.02
C LYS A 469 44.41 -16.25 10.09
N ASP A 470 43.38 -16.70 10.82
CA ASP A 470 43.54 -17.66 11.91
C ASP A 470 43.66 -19.10 11.40
N ARG A 471 43.07 -19.48 10.26
CA ARG A 471 43.34 -20.79 9.62
C ARG A 471 44.77 -21.00 9.12
N LYS A 472 45.64 -20.00 9.23
CA LYS A 472 47.09 -20.15 8.98
C LYS A 472 47.90 -20.43 10.25
N LYS A 473 47.26 -20.45 11.42
CA LYS A 473 47.88 -20.85 12.69
C LYS A 473 46.91 -21.69 13.50
N GLU A 474 47.32 -22.93 13.72
CA GLU A 474 46.80 -23.83 14.75
C GLU A 474 45.52 -24.60 14.40
N GLY A 475 45.65 -25.91 14.61
CA GLY A 475 44.57 -26.86 14.65
C GLY A 475 44.02 -27.02 16.06
N ASP A 476 42.88 -27.68 16.10
CA ASP A 476 42.25 -28.35 17.24
C ASP A 476 41.78 -27.45 18.39
N THR A 477 40.47 -27.15 18.40
CA THR A 477 39.58 -27.32 19.57
C THR A 477 38.12 -27.01 19.21
N THR A 478 37.24 -27.71 19.89
CA THR A 478 35.79 -27.82 19.73
C THR A 478 35.02 -26.79 20.57
N GLU A 479 33.77 -26.53 20.13
CA GLU A 479 32.60 -26.01 20.86
C GLU A 479 32.43 -24.52 21.16
N GLY A 480 31.19 -24.05 20.90
CA GLY A 480 30.63 -22.80 21.41
C GLY A 480 29.61 -22.12 20.47
N GLU A 481 28.42 -22.70 20.26
CA GLU A 481 27.31 -21.95 19.64
C GLU A 481 26.68 -21.00 20.66
N GLU A 482 27.03 -19.72 20.56
CA GLU A 482 26.47 -18.65 21.39
C GLU A 482 25.09 -18.24 20.84
N LYS A 483 24.02 -18.62 21.57
CA LYS A 483 22.65 -18.20 21.25
C LYS A 483 22.43 -16.74 21.69
N LEU A 484 22.26 -15.85 20.72
CA LEU A 484 21.78 -14.49 20.96
C LEU A 484 20.35 -14.51 21.56
N PRO A 485 20.07 -13.69 22.59
CA PRO A 485 18.77 -13.68 23.24
C PRO A 485 17.70 -13.09 22.33
N MET A 486 16.57 -13.80 22.27
CA MET A 486 15.36 -13.39 21.58
C MET A 486 14.68 -12.27 22.40
N ILE A 487 14.62 -11.05 21.87
CA ILE A 487 13.85 -9.96 22.47
C ILE A 487 12.37 -10.25 22.22
N MET A 488 11.67 -10.71 23.26
CA MET A 488 10.23 -10.88 23.27
C MET A 488 9.54 -9.51 23.43
N PRO A 489 8.36 -9.30 22.83
CA PRO A 489 7.54 -8.13 23.14
C PRO A 489 7.19 -8.11 24.62
N VAL A 490 7.29 -6.93 25.23
CA VAL A 490 6.94 -6.67 26.63
C VAL A 490 5.52 -7.21 26.89
N GLN A 491 5.40 -8.18 27.79
CA GLN A 491 4.11 -8.56 28.36
C GLN A 491 3.55 -7.33 29.06
N ILE A 492 2.47 -6.77 28.52
CA ILE A 492 1.67 -5.78 29.23
C ILE A 492 0.90 -6.55 30.30
N GLU A 493 1.31 -6.42 31.56
CA GLU A 493 0.55 -6.95 32.68
C GLU A 493 -0.85 -6.30 32.68
N PRO A 494 -1.92 -7.09 32.86
CA PRO A 494 -3.25 -6.53 33.00
C PRO A 494 -3.32 -5.61 34.23
N PRO A 495 -4.13 -4.55 34.20
CA PRO A 495 -4.26 -3.63 35.32
C PRO A 495 -4.68 -4.38 36.58
N ASN A 496 -3.89 -4.17 37.63
CA ASN A 496 -4.13 -4.71 38.96
C ASN A 496 -5.42 -4.10 39.51
N ASN A 497 -6.54 -4.79 39.33
CA ASN A 497 -7.79 -4.45 40.00
C ASN A 497 -7.65 -4.85 41.48
N SER A 498 -7.16 -3.91 42.29
CA SER A 498 -7.32 -3.96 43.75
C SER A 498 -8.45 -3.00 44.14
N SER A 499 -9.58 -3.60 44.46
CA SER A 499 -10.61 -3.06 45.36
C SER A 499 -10.13 -3.11 46.80
#